data_AF-A0A814L1T3-F1
#
_entry.id   AF-A0A814L1T3-F1
#
_cell.length_a   1.000
_cell.length_b   1.000
_cell.length_c   1.000
_cell.angle_alpha   90.00
_cell.angle_beta   90.00
_cell.angle_gamma   90.00
#
_symmetry.space_group_name_H-M   'P 1'
#
loop_
_entity.id
_entity.type
_entity.pdbx_description
1 polymer ?
#
loop_
_entity_poly.entity_id
_entity_poly.type
_entity_poly.pdbx_seq_one_letter_code
_entity_poly.pdbx_strand_id
1 'polypeptide(L)'
;MQVLCCRNEKIIEKTVRALAIPVLLPLINCLNKYLYQSADKGLIASKWLRAVLSTHTSYLMTCPDITERLGPMYELIEARTRLYPKLAKLHGKLSLIASQF
;
A
#
# COMPACT_ATOMS: atom_id res chain seq x y z
N MET A 1 -5.57 -15.31 10.51
CA MET A 1 -5.19 -14.23 9.57
C MET A 1 -3.94 -13.49 10.09
N GLN A 2 -2.76 -14.09 10.03
CA GLN A 2 -1.54 -13.56 10.69
C GLN A 2 -0.44 -13.15 9.68
N VAL A 3 -0.56 -13.55 8.41
CA VAL A 3 0.44 -13.34 7.35
C VAL A 3 0.45 -11.90 6.82
N LEU A 4 -0.70 -11.21 6.85
CA LEU A 4 -0.82 -9.81 6.41
C LEU A 4 -0.15 -8.81 7.35
N CYS A 5 0.34 -9.24 8.52
CA CYS A 5 1.11 -8.40 9.44
C CYS A 5 2.62 -8.47 9.16
N CYS A 6 3.08 -9.34 8.25
CA CYS A 6 4.49 -9.46 7.91
C CYS A 6 4.96 -8.19 7.19
N ARG A 7 5.90 -7.46 7.81
CA ARG A 7 6.50 -6.21 7.28
C ARG A 7 7.77 -6.46 6.45
N ASN A 8 8.31 -7.69 6.49
CA ASN A 8 9.54 -8.07 5.81
C ASN A 8 9.31 -8.24 4.31
N GLU A 9 9.88 -7.33 3.54
CA GLU A 9 9.72 -7.25 2.08
C GLU A 9 10.15 -8.52 1.34
N LYS A 10 11.24 -9.16 1.77
CA LYS A 10 11.72 -10.40 1.16
C LYS A 10 10.73 -11.55 1.32
N ILE A 11 10.01 -11.59 2.45
CA ILE A 11 8.98 -12.60 2.69
C ILE A 11 7.77 -12.29 1.83
N ILE A 12 7.33 -11.03 1.79
CA ILE A 12 6.20 -10.57 0.96
C ILE A 12 6.43 -10.95 -0.50
N GLU A 13 7.58 -10.63 -1.08
CA GLU A 13 7.89 -10.95 -2.48
C GLU A 13 7.88 -12.45 -2.76
N LYS A 14 8.49 -13.26 -1.88
CA LYS A 14 8.47 -14.71 -2.01
C LYS A 14 7.05 -15.27 -1.93
N THR A 15 6.25 -14.79 -0.99
CA THR A 15 4.86 -15.22 -0.82
C THR A 15 4.00 -14.82 -2.01
N VAL A 16 4.16 -13.60 -2.53
CA VAL A 16 3.41 -13.13 -3.71
C VAL A 16 3.77 -13.94 -4.96
N ARG A 17 5.04 -14.31 -5.14
CA ARG A 17 5.47 -15.15 -6.27
C ARG A 17 4.93 -16.58 -6.20
N ALA A 18 4.79 -17.13 -4.99
CA ALA A 18 4.25 -18.47 -4.77
C ALA A 18 2.70 -18.53 -4.78
N LEU A 19 2.02 -17.37 -4.87
CA LEU A 19 0.57 -17.30 -4.79
C LEU A 19 -0.08 -17.77 -6.10
N ALA A 20 -1.16 -18.55 -5.97
CA ALA A 20 -1.97 -18.95 -7.11
C ALA A 20 -2.78 -17.77 -7.70
N ILE A 21 -2.89 -17.73 -9.03
CA ILE A 21 -3.59 -16.70 -9.80
C ILE A 21 -5.02 -16.40 -9.29
N PRO A 22 -5.87 -17.40 -8.95
CA PRO A 22 -7.25 -17.14 -8.51
C PRO A 22 -7.35 -16.31 -7.22
N VAL A 23 -6.32 -16.34 -6.38
CA VAL A 23 -6.31 -15.69 -5.06
C VAL A 23 -5.89 -14.21 -5.15
N LEU A 24 -5.35 -13.78 -6.30
CA LEU A 24 -4.89 -12.39 -6.49
C LEU A 24 -6.02 -11.37 -6.38
N LEU A 25 -7.17 -11.58 -7.03
CA LEU A 25 -8.27 -10.62 -6.99
C LEU A 25 -8.90 -10.49 -5.59
N PRO A 26 -9.18 -11.59 -4.85
CA PRO A 26 -9.56 -11.50 -3.44
C PRO A 26 -8.52 -10.80 -2.56
N LEU A 27 -7.23 -11.00 -2.82
CA LEU A 27 -6.15 -10.34 -2.09
C LEU A 27 -6.19 -8.83 -2.31
N ILE A 28 -6.36 -8.35 -3.54
CA ILE A 28 -6.48 -6.91 -3.85
C ILE A 28 -7.66 -6.31 -3.08
N ASN A 29 -8.82 -6.96 -3.10
CA ASN A 29 -9.99 -6.48 -2.35
C ASN A 29 -9.72 -6.45 -0.82
N CYS A 30 -8.98 -7.41 -0.30
CA CYS A 30 -8.58 -7.44 1.10
C CYS A 30 -7.60 -6.30 1.43
N LEU A 31 -6.59 -6.09 0.59
CA LEU A 31 -5.63 -5.00 0.71
C LEU A 31 -6.33 -3.64 0.70
N ASN A 32 -7.39 -3.49 -0.10
CA ASN A 32 -8.20 -2.27 -0.11
C ASN A 32 -8.75 -2.00 1.28
N LYS A 33 -9.45 -2.98 1.88
CA LYS A 33 -9.99 -2.87 3.24
C LYS A 33 -8.90 -2.58 4.28
N TYR A 34 -7.72 -3.19 4.16
CA TYR A 34 -6.61 -2.96 5.07
C TYR A 34 -6.01 -1.55 4.94
N LEU A 35 -5.99 -0.99 3.73
CA LEU A 35 -5.44 0.33 3.45
C LEU A 35 -6.23 1.47 4.14
N TYR A 36 -7.54 1.28 4.35
CA TYR A 36 -8.43 2.24 5.02
C TYR A 36 -8.55 2.05 6.54
N GLN A 37 -8.10 0.93 7.12
CA GLN A 37 -8.32 0.65 8.54
C GLN A 37 -7.46 1.50 9.49
N SER A 38 -6.16 1.62 9.22
CA SER A 38 -5.24 2.38 10.09
C SER A 38 -3.95 2.72 9.34
N ALA A 39 -3.18 3.70 9.84
CA ALA A 39 -1.92 4.10 9.22
C ALA A 39 -0.88 2.97 9.16
N ASP A 40 -0.74 2.19 10.24
CA ASP A 40 0.21 1.06 10.30
C ASP A 40 -0.17 -0.05 9.31
N LYS A 41 -1.45 -0.47 9.33
CA LYS A 41 -1.96 -1.45 8.35
C LYS A 41 -1.85 -0.93 6.92
N GLY A 42 -2.04 0.37 6.71
CA GLY A 42 -1.89 1.00 5.41
C GLY A 42 -0.45 0.93 4.89
N LEU A 43 0.54 1.08 5.77
CA LEU A 43 1.96 0.91 5.42
C LEU A 43 2.28 -0.53 5.02
N ILE A 44 1.71 -1.51 5.72
CA ILE A 44 1.92 -2.92 5.37
C ILE A 44 1.18 -3.24 4.06
N ALA A 45 -0.07 -2.80 3.91
CA ALA A 45 -0.88 -3.01 2.72
C ALA A 45 -0.23 -2.40 1.46
N SER A 46 0.41 -1.23 1.56
CA SER A 46 1.09 -0.60 0.42
C SER A 46 2.30 -1.42 -0.05
N LYS A 47 3.04 -2.07 0.86
CA LYS A 47 4.14 -2.98 0.51
C LYS A 47 3.64 -4.22 -0.22
N TRP A 48 2.55 -4.84 0.28
CA TRP A 48 1.92 -5.98 -0.37
C TRP A 48 1.36 -5.59 -1.75
N LEU A 49 0.69 -4.43 -1.84
CA LEU A 49 0.16 -3.92 -3.10
C LEU A 49 1.28 -3.72 -4.14
N ARG A 50 2.38 -3.09 -3.76
CA ARG A 50 3.55 -2.93 -4.65
C ARG A 50 4.06 -4.29 -5.15
N ALA A 51 4.28 -5.24 -4.24
CA ALA A 51 4.78 -6.57 -4.61
C ALA A 51 3.84 -7.31 -5.58
N VAL A 52 2.53 -7.24 -5.34
CA VAL A 52 1.49 -7.82 -6.21
C VAL A 52 1.51 -7.17 -7.59
N LEU A 53 1.48 -5.83 -7.64
CA LEU A 53 1.47 -5.09 -8.89
C LEU A 53 2.74 -5.33 -9.71
N SER A 54 3.91 -5.43 -9.08
CA SER A 54 5.18 -5.67 -9.78
C SER A 54 5.37 -7.13 -10.24
N THR A 55 4.81 -8.10 -9.52
CA THR A 55 5.01 -9.53 -9.85
C THR A 55 4.00 -10.03 -10.88
N HIS A 56 2.75 -9.59 -10.78
CA HIS A 56 1.62 -10.12 -11.55
C HIS A 56 1.04 -9.12 -12.55
N THR A 57 1.81 -8.10 -12.95
CA THR A 57 1.33 -7.03 -13.86
C THR A 57 0.73 -7.59 -15.14
N SER A 58 1.38 -8.57 -15.77
CA SER A 58 0.93 -9.18 -17.03
C SER A 58 -0.46 -9.79 -16.90
N TYR A 59 -0.72 -10.54 -15.82
CA TYR A 59 -2.04 -11.10 -15.53
C TYR A 59 -3.06 -10.00 -15.20
N LEU A 60 -2.69 -9.03 -14.38
CA LEU A 60 -3.60 -7.96 -13.98
C LEU A 60 -4.08 -7.12 -15.17
N MET A 61 -3.21 -6.89 -16.16
CA MET A 61 -3.56 -6.18 -17.40
C MET A 61 -4.56 -6.93 -18.29
N THR A 62 -4.74 -8.25 -18.09
CA THR A 62 -5.77 -9.02 -18.81
C THR A 62 -7.15 -8.93 -18.14
N CYS A 63 -7.24 -8.38 -16.92
CA CYS A 63 -8.48 -8.29 -16.18
C CYS A 63 -9.23 -7.00 -16.56
N PRO A 64 -10.48 -7.07 -17.06
CA PRO A 64 -11.20 -5.89 -17.54
C PRO A 64 -11.52 -4.86 -16.43
N ASP A 65 -11.77 -5.32 -15.20
CA ASP A 65 -12.24 -4.46 -14.10
C ASP A 65 -11.11 -4.01 -13.16
N ILE A 66 -9.84 -4.23 -13.54
CA ILE A 66 -8.72 -3.99 -12.63
C ILE A 66 -8.58 -2.52 -12.25
N THR A 67 -8.81 -1.61 -13.20
CA THR A 67 -8.72 -0.17 -13.01
C THR A 67 -9.74 0.31 -11.98
N GLU A 68 -10.98 -0.18 -12.06
CA GLU A 68 -12.04 0.16 -11.10
C GLU A 68 -11.70 -0.33 -9.69
N ARG A 69 -11.11 -1.53 -9.57
CA ARG A 69 -10.69 -2.10 -8.27
C ARG A 69 -9.50 -1.37 -7.65
N LEU A 70 -8.60 -0.83 -8.46
CA LEU A 70 -7.43 -0.06 -8.01
C LEU A 70 -7.76 1.42 -7.76
N GLY A 71 -8.82 1.96 -8.36
CA GLY A 71 -9.23 3.36 -8.23
C GLY A 71 -9.29 3.87 -6.79
N PRO A 72 -10.02 3.23 -5.87
CA PRO A 72 -10.08 3.66 -4.47
C PRO A 72 -8.69 3.69 -3.79
N MET A 73 -7.85 2.70 -4.07
CA MET A 73 -6.49 2.66 -3.53
C MET A 73 -5.65 3.83 -4.06
N TYR A 74 -5.79 4.15 -5.35
CA TYR A 74 -5.11 5.27 -5.99
C TYR A 74 -5.53 6.60 -5.37
N GLU A 75 -6.84 6.86 -5.23
CA GLU A 75 -7.37 8.07 -4.59
C GLU A 75 -6.81 8.25 -3.17
N LEU A 76 -6.75 7.17 -2.39
CA LEU A 76 -6.22 7.22 -1.03
C LEU A 76 -4.71 7.50 -0.99
N ILE A 77 -3.94 6.91 -1.90
CA ILE A 77 -2.50 7.19 -2.03
C ILE A 77 -2.29 8.66 -2.45
N GLU A 78 -3.09 9.15 -3.39
CA GLU A 78 -3.03 10.54 -3.84
C GLU A 78 -3.35 11.51 -2.70
N ALA A 79 -4.43 11.27 -1.94
CA ALA A 79 -4.82 12.09 -0.81
C ALA A 79 -3.72 12.19 0.26
N ARG A 80 -3.06 11.06 0.59
CA ARG A 80 -1.94 11.04 1.54
C ARG A 80 -0.71 11.77 1.01
N THR A 81 -0.39 11.58 -0.27
CA THR A 81 0.76 12.23 -0.91
C THR A 81 0.57 13.74 -0.99
N ARG A 82 -0.66 14.20 -1.26
CA ARG A 82 -1.01 15.64 -1.30
C ARG A 82 -0.82 16.34 0.05
N LEU A 83 -1.01 15.63 1.17
CA LEU A 83 -0.85 16.19 2.51
C LEU A 83 0.62 16.25 2.95
N TYR A 84 1.48 15.38 2.41
CA TYR A 84 2.87 15.20 2.85
C TYR A 84 3.70 16.50 2.86
N PRO A 85 3.70 17.37 1.82
CA PRO A 85 4.48 18.61 1.84
C PRO A 85 4.08 19.56 2.96
N LYS A 86 2.78 19.62 3.29
CA LYS A 86 2.26 20.47 4.37
C LYS A 86 2.74 19.97 5.74
N LEU A 87 2.71 18.65 5.96
CA LEU A 87 3.22 18.01 7.16
C LEU A 87 4.75 18.18 7.30
N ALA A 88 5.50 17.99 6.21
CA ALA A 88 6.95 18.17 6.20
C ALA A 88 7.34 19.62 6.57
N LYS A 89 6.61 20.61 6.03
CA LYS A 89 6.81 22.03 6.37
C LYS A 89 6.53 22.30 7.85
N LEU A 90 5.45 21.75 8.40
CA LEU A 90 5.12 21.89 9.81
C LEU A 90 6.21 21.25 10.70
N HIS A 91 6.62 20.03 10.38
CA HIS A 91 7.70 19.33 11.07
C HIS A 91 9.00 20.15 11.07
N GLY A 92 9.40 20.71 9.91
CA GLY A 92 10.59 21.55 9.81
C GLY A 92 10.53 22.79 10.71
N LYS A 93 9.38 23.47 10.78
CA LYS A 93 9.18 24.62 11.68
C LYS A 93 9.28 24.20 13.14
N LEU A 94 8.63 23.11 13.53
CA LEU A 94 8.66 22.60 14.91
C LEU A 94 10.07 22.17 15.32
N SER A 95 10.79 21.47 14.43
CA SER A 95 12.18 21.05 14.67
C SER A 95 13.11 22.25 14.89
N LEU A 96 12.91 23.33 14.14
CA LEU A 96 13.71 24.56 14.26
C LEU A 96 13.44 25.30 15.58
N ILE A 97 12.19 25.29 16.05
CA ILE A 97 11.83 25.84 17.36
C ILE A 97 12.43 24.97 18.46
N ALA A 98 12.29 23.65 18.36
CA ALA A 98 12.80 22.71 19.35
C ALA A 98 14.33 22.72 19.47
N SER A 99 15.07 23.05 18.41
CA SER A 99 16.54 23.15 18.45
C SER A 99 17.07 24.46 19.04
N GLN A 100 16.19 25.45 19.28
CA GLN A 100 16.55 26.76 19.85
C GLN A 100 16.35 26.83 21.37
N PHE A 101 15.73 25.80 21.97
CA PHE A 101 15.61 25.61 23.41
C PHE A 101 16.63 24.56 23.88
#